data_AF-A0A0M3JMC1-F1
#
_entry.id   AF-A0A0M3JMC1-F1
#
_cell.length_a   1.000
_cell.length_b   1.000
_cell.length_c   1.000
_cell.angle_alpha   90.00
_cell.angle_beta   90.00
_cell.angle_gamma   90.00
#
_symmetry.space_group_name_H-M   'P 1'
#
loop_
_entity.id
_entity.type
_entity.pdbx_description
1 polymer ?
#
loop_
_entity_poly.entity_id
_entity_poly.type
_entity_poly.pdbx_seq_one_letter_code
_entity_poly.pdbx_strand_id
1 'polypeptide(L)'
;MEKIPLNGIEDDTIKTETSGEIKVELDNFSAVWERAEADDSKEQTLAIKNVSLSAKPGQLVAIVGPVGSGKSSLVSSILHETEQVGGTIKVMGRIAYVSQDAWIFNGTIRENILFGKVYEEAKYNDVIRMCALDKDLKQFSNLDETLVGDRGHSLSGGQKVRIGLARAIYSDADIYL
;
A
#
# COMPACT_ATOMS: atom_id res chain seq x y z
N MET A 1 10.81 7.90 35.91
CA MET A 1 10.91 7.13 34.65
C MET A 1 9.98 7.81 33.67
N GLU A 2 10.59 8.51 32.73
CA GLU A 2 9.96 9.44 31.78
C GLU A 2 8.96 8.76 30.85
N LYS A 3 7.83 9.43 30.64
CA LYS A 3 6.85 9.10 29.59
C LYS A 3 7.43 9.53 28.25
N ILE A 4 7.62 8.58 27.35
CA ILE A 4 7.92 8.85 25.93
C ILE A 4 6.63 9.38 25.29
N PRO A 5 6.62 10.57 24.65
CA PRO A 5 5.43 11.08 24.00
C PRO A 5 5.19 10.36 22.67
N LEU A 6 3.99 9.81 22.50
CA LEU A 6 3.47 9.32 21.23
C LEU A 6 3.02 10.51 20.37
N ASN A 7 3.98 11.25 19.80
CA ASN A 7 3.72 12.17 18.70
C ASN A 7 4.32 11.57 17.43
N GLY A 8 3.50 11.30 16.41
CA GLY A 8 4.00 11.01 15.07
C GLY A 8 3.43 9.77 14.38
N ILE A 9 2.15 9.43 14.56
CA ILE A 9 1.43 8.71 13.49
C ILE A 9 0.69 9.79 12.72
N GLU A 10 1.41 10.45 11.83
CA GLU A 10 0.77 11.24 10.79
C GLU A 10 0.00 10.29 9.87
N ASP A 11 -1.23 10.69 9.61
CA ASP A 11 -2.20 10.05 8.75
C ASP A 11 -1.58 9.84 7.36
N ASP A 12 -1.26 8.59 6.97
CA ASP A 12 -0.78 8.19 5.62
C ASP A 12 -1.87 8.37 4.53
N THR A 13 -2.86 9.23 4.79
CA THR A 13 -3.87 9.61 3.81
C THR A 13 -3.26 10.65 2.87
N ILE A 14 -2.65 10.17 1.78
CA ILE A 14 -2.18 11.03 0.67
C ILE A 14 -3.34 11.93 0.23
N LYS A 15 -3.13 13.25 0.28
CA LYS A 15 -4.12 14.26 -0.11
C LYS A 15 -4.45 14.14 -1.60
N THR A 16 -5.50 13.41 -1.94
CA THR A 16 -6.05 13.36 -3.29
C THR A 16 -7.19 14.37 -3.46
N GLU A 17 -7.15 15.13 -4.55
CA GLU A 17 -8.22 16.06 -4.92
C GLU A 17 -9.55 15.29 -5.06
N THR A 18 -10.52 15.58 -4.18
CA THR A 18 -11.74 14.79 -3.97
C THR A 18 -12.88 15.12 -4.97
N SER A 19 -12.64 15.99 -5.96
CA SER A 19 -13.68 16.53 -6.84
C SER A 19 -13.51 16.10 -8.31
N GLY A 20 -13.20 14.83 -8.56
CA GLY A 20 -13.09 14.27 -9.90
C GLY A 20 -13.45 12.79 -9.96
N GLU A 21 -13.68 12.28 -11.17
CA GLU A 21 -13.85 10.85 -11.42
C GLU A 21 -12.60 10.09 -10.97
N ILE A 22 -12.77 9.01 -10.19
CA ILE A 22 -11.68 8.16 -9.71
C ILE A 22 -10.86 7.70 -10.92
N LYS A 23 -9.54 7.91 -10.90
CA LYS A 23 -8.66 7.46 -11.99
C LYS A 23 -7.19 7.48 -11.61
N VAL A 24 -6.42 6.68 -12.34
CA VAL A 24 -4.96 6.77 -12.40
C VAL A 24 -4.59 7.07 -13.85
N GLU A 25 -3.93 8.19 -14.09
CA GLU A 25 -3.53 8.62 -15.42
C GLU A 25 -2.09 9.13 -15.39
N LEU A 26 -1.26 8.57 -16.27
CA LEU A 26 0.09 8.99 -16.52
C LEU A 26 0.20 9.31 -18.02
N ASP A 27 0.81 10.44 -18.36
CA ASP A 27 1.09 10.82 -19.74
C ASP A 27 2.55 11.21 -19.91
N ASN A 28 3.29 10.42 -20.69
CA ASN A 28 4.73 10.56 -20.94
C ASN A 28 5.55 10.75 -19.65
N PHE A 29 5.11 10.11 -18.55
CA PHE A 29 5.62 10.33 -17.22
C PHE A 29 7.05 9.79 -17.08
N SER A 30 7.91 10.61 -16.47
CA SER A 30 9.27 10.22 -16.10
C SER A 30 9.59 10.69 -14.68
N ALA A 31 10.27 9.84 -13.92
CA ALA A 31 10.62 10.10 -12.52
C ALA A 31 11.99 9.54 -12.13
N VAL A 32 12.56 10.11 -11.07
CA VAL A 32 13.80 9.69 -10.42
C VAL A 32 13.54 9.36 -8.94
N TRP A 33 14.38 8.52 -8.34
CA TRP A 33 14.34 8.28 -6.89
C TRP A 33 14.91 9.46 -6.10
N GLU A 34 16.03 10.00 -6.58
CA GLU A 34 16.70 11.16 -6.01
C GLU A 34 17.20 12.01 -7.19
N ARG A 35 16.95 13.33 -7.13
CA ARG A 35 17.57 14.25 -8.08
C ARG A 35 19.06 14.35 -7.77
N ALA A 36 19.89 14.09 -8.78
CA ALA A 36 21.30 14.43 -8.72
C ALA A 36 21.45 15.94 -8.49
N GLU A 37 22.35 16.32 -7.59
CA GLU A 37 22.67 17.72 -7.34
C GLU A 37 23.32 18.36 -8.57
N ALA A 38 23.18 19.68 -8.70
CA ALA A 38 23.61 20.43 -9.88
C ALA A 38 25.11 20.33 -10.22
N ASP A 39 25.94 19.91 -9.25
CA ASP A 39 27.40 19.77 -9.39
C ASP A 39 27.85 18.30 -9.58
N ASP A 40 26.90 17.35 -9.55
CA ASP A 40 27.20 15.94 -9.79
C ASP A 40 27.15 15.67 -11.30
N SER A 41 28.31 15.50 -11.92
CA SER A 41 28.48 15.17 -13.35
C SER A 41 27.90 13.81 -13.78
N LYS A 42 27.20 13.10 -12.88
CA LYS A 42 26.56 11.83 -13.16
C LYS A 42 25.26 12.04 -13.92
N GLU A 43 25.06 11.23 -14.97
CA GLU A 43 23.76 11.13 -15.63
C GLU A 43 22.69 10.69 -14.61
N GLN A 44 21.62 11.47 -14.49
CA GLN A 44 20.46 11.10 -13.67
C GLN A 44 19.84 9.80 -14.18
N THR A 45 19.82 8.78 -13.32
CA THR A 45 19.19 7.50 -13.63
C THR A 45 17.70 7.60 -13.40
N LEU A 46 16.92 7.50 -14.48
CA LEU A 46 15.46 7.51 -14.43
C LEU A 46 14.95 6.21 -13.80
N ALA A 47 14.11 6.33 -12.77
CA ALA A 47 13.35 5.22 -12.21
C ALA A 47 12.24 4.77 -13.16
N ILE A 48 11.60 5.73 -13.82
CA ILE A 48 10.57 5.54 -14.86
C ILE A 48 10.85 6.52 -15.99
N LYS A 49 10.70 6.07 -17.26
CA LYS A 49 10.95 6.87 -18.45
C LYS A 49 9.79 6.78 -19.44
N ASN A 50 9.16 7.92 -19.70
CA ASN A 50 8.12 8.13 -20.73
C ASN A 50 7.00 7.09 -20.71
N VAL A 51 6.45 6.81 -19.52
CA VAL A 51 5.33 5.86 -19.38
C VAL A 51 4.00 6.61 -19.51
N SER A 52 3.12 6.10 -20.37
CA SER A 52 1.71 6.50 -20.43
C SER A 52 0.82 5.33 -20.02
N LEU A 53 -0.10 5.57 -19.09
CA LEU A 53 -1.00 4.58 -18.52
C LEU A 53 -2.31 5.27 -18.14
N SER A 54 -3.45 4.62 -18.38
CA SER A 54 -4.74 5.08 -17.86
C SER A 54 -5.52 3.89 -17.30
N ALA A 55 -5.98 4.02 -16.06
CA ALA A 55 -6.86 3.08 -15.39
C ALA A 55 -8.10 3.81 -14.89
N LYS A 56 -9.28 3.28 -15.25
CA LYS A 56 -10.60 3.80 -14.89
C LYS A 56 -11.26 2.94 -13.81
N PRO A 57 -12.32 3.43 -13.14
CA PRO A 57 -13.02 2.67 -12.13
C PRO A 57 -13.55 1.34 -12.68
N GLY A 58 -13.44 0.28 -11.87
CA GLY A 58 -13.87 -1.07 -12.24
C GLY A 58 -12.91 -1.84 -13.16
N GLN A 59 -11.76 -1.27 -13.52
CA GLN A 59 -10.74 -1.98 -14.29
C GLN A 59 -9.75 -2.69 -13.38
N LEU A 60 -9.44 -3.94 -13.74
CA LEU A 60 -8.28 -4.67 -13.23
C LEU A 60 -7.13 -4.53 -14.23
N VAL A 61 -6.07 -3.84 -13.84
CA VAL A 61 -4.89 -3.61 -14.69
C VAL A 61 -3.70 -4.38 -14.12
N ALA A 62 -3.09 -5.22 -14.95
CA ALA A 62 -1.90 -5.98 -14.59
C ALA A 62 -0.67 -5.43 -15.32
N ILE A 63 0.38 -5.09 -14.57
CA ILE A 63 1.67 -4.67 -15.12
C ILE A 63 2.62 -5.87 -15.11
N VAL A 64 3.05 -6.31 -16.28
CA VAL A 64 3.91 -7.50 -16.45
C VAL A 64 5.23 -7.14 -17.14
N GLY A 65 6.29 -7.86 -16.78
CA GLY A 65 7.62 -7.65 -17.35
C GLY A 65 8.75 -8.24 -16.50
N PRO A 66 9.99 -8.30 -17.01
CA PRO A 66 11.14 -8.89 -16.32
C PRO A 66 11.42 -8.28 -14.94
N VAL A 67 12.11 -9.00 -14.07
CA VAL A 67 12.59 -8.43 -12.79
C VAL A 67 13.52 -7.24 -13.09
N GLY A 68 13.41 -6.15 -12.33
CA GLY A 68 14.20 -4.93 -12.55
C GLY A 68 13.69 -4.00 -13.66
N SER A 69 12.60 -4.32 -14.35
CA SER A 69 12.02 -3.46 -15.41
C SER A 69 11.30 -2.19 -14.90
N GLY A 70 11.30 -1.91 -13.59
CA GLY A 70 10.68 -0.71 -13.03
C GLY A 70 9.19 -0.84 -12.65
N LYS A 71 8.61 -2.04 -12.62
CA LYS A 71 7.19 -2.23 -12.21
C LYS A 71 6.88 -1.68 -10.82
N SER A 72 7.72 -2.04 -9.84
CA SER A 72 7.58 -1.53 -8.46
C SER A 72 7.82 -0.02 -8.41
N SER A 73 8.78 0.49 -9.20
CA SER A 73 9.02 1.94 -9.33
C SER A 73 7.79 2.67 -9.90
N LEU A 74 7.06 2.07 -10.84
CA LEU A 74 5.82 2.63 -11.39
C LEU A 74 4.72 2.71 -10.32
N VAL A 75 4.58 1.67 -9.48
CA VAL A 75 3.64 1.67 -8.35
C VAL A 75 4.04 2.75 -7.33
N SER A 76 5.32 2.85 -6.97
CA SER A 76 5.84 3.92 -6.11
C SER A 76 5.61 5.31 -6.69
N SER A 77 5.72 5.48 -8.01
CA SER A 77 5.36 6.75 -8.66
C SER A 77 3.87 7.07 -8.53
N ILE A 78 2.97 6.08 -8.63
CA ILE A 78 1.52 6.25 -8.39
C ILE A 78 1.26 6.67 -6.93
N LEU A 79 2.05 6.17 -5.99
CA LEU A 79 2.02 6.55 -4.58
C LEU A 79 2.71 7.89 -4.28
N HIS A 80 3.21 8.59 -5.30
CA HIS A 80 3.97 9.84 -5.17
C HIS A 80 5.27 9.71 -4.35
N GLU A 81 5.88 8.52 -4.29
CA GLU A 81 7.16 8.28 -3.59
C GLU A 81 8.39 8.63 -4.43
N THR A 82 8.21 8.92 -5.72
CA THR A 82 9.29 9.31 -6.64
C THR A 82 9.17 10.75 -7.09
N GLU A 83 10.29 11.40 -7.40
CA GLU A 83 10.28 12.78 -7.88
C GLU A 83 10.05 12.83 -9.41
N GLN A 84 9.00 13.54 -9.82
CA GLN A 84 8.68 13.75 -11.21
C GLN A 84 9.71 14.67 -11.88
N VAL A 85 10.17 14.29 -13.07
CA VAL A 85 11.08 15.07 -13.92
C VAL A 85 10.54 15.32 -15.33
N GLY A 86 9.43 14.69 -15.70
CA GLY A 86 8.75 14.92 -16.98
C GLY A 86 7.36 14.29 -17.07
N GLY A 87 6.59 14.71 -18.07
CA GLY A 87 5.21 14.23 -18.29
C GLY A 87 4.23 14.71 -17.21
N THR A 88 3.15 13.96 -17.01
CA THR A 88 2.15 14.21 -15.95
C THR A 88 1.72 12.93 -15.27
N ILE A 89 1.33 13.04 -14.00
CA ILE A 89 0.67 11.99 -13.22
C ILE A 89 -0.54 12.59 -12.52
N LYS A 90 -1.68 11.91 -12.60
CA LYS A 90 -2.93 12.29 -11.95
C LYS A 90 -3.55 11.06 -11.28
N VAL A 91 -3.68 11.13 -9.97
CA VAL A 91 -4.27 10.08 -9.13
C VAL A 91 -5.43 10.70 -8.36
N MET A 92 -6.65 10.20 -8.59
CA MET A 92 -7.86 10.65 -7.92
C MET A 92 -8.59 9.47 -7.29
N GLY A 93 -8.82 9.55 -5.98
CA GLY A 93 -9.40 8.48 -5.15
C GLY A 93 -8.52 8.14 -3.95
N ARG A 94 -9.08 7.44 -2.96
CA ARG A 94 -8.33 6.87 -1.84
C ARG A 94 -7.63 5.60 -2.29
N ILE A 95 -6.35 5.46 -1.96
CA ILE A 95 -5.55 4.29 -2.30
C ILE A 95 -5.43 3.37 -1.08
N ALA A 96 -5.59 2.06 -1.29
CA ALA A 96 -5.10 1.02 -0.40
C ALA A 96 -3.96 0.27 -1.09
N TYR A 97 -2.78 0.28 -0.46
CA TYR A 97 -1.60 -0.38 -1.00
C TYR A 97 -1.31 -1.68 -0.24
N VAL A 98 -1.10 -2.76 -0.99
CA VAL A 98 -0.66 -4.05 -0.45
C VAL A 98 0.77 -4.30 -0.90
N SER A 99 1.72 -3.98 -0.01
CA SER A 99 3.14 -4.17 -0.27
C SER A 99 3.50 -5.65 -0.46
N GLN A 100 4.53 -5.90 -1.27
CA GLN A 100 5.11 -7.24 -1.44
C GLN A 100 5.54 -7.84 -0.10
N ASP A 101 6.15 -7.01 0.76
CA ASP A 101 6.49 -7.36 2.15
C ASP A 101 5.50 -6.67 3.10
N ALA A 102 4.44 -7.39 3.47
CA ALA A 102 3.40 -6.85 4.34
C ALA A 102 3.95 -6.55 5.75
N TRP A 103 3.89 -5.28 6.14
CA TRP A 103 4.27 -4.85 7.48
C TRP A 103 3.16 -5.16 8.50
N ILE A 104 3.56 -5.79 9.60
CA ILE A 104 2.70 -6.16 10.74
C ILE A 104 3.25 -5.42 11.96
N PHE A 105 2.40 -4.64 12.61
CA PHE A 105 2.76 -3.89 13.81
C PHE A 105 2.38 -4.67 15.07
N ASN A 106 2.93 -4.24 16.20
CA ASN A 106 2.68 -4.86 17.50
C ASN A 106 1.24 -4.66 17.93
N GLY A 107 0.48 -5.75 18.03
CA GLY A 107 -0.94 -5.73 18.35
C GLY A 107 -1.56 -7.08 18.04
N THR A 108 -2.87 -7.18 18.09
CA THR A 108 -3.61 -8.37 17.67
C THR A 108 -3.69 -8.47 16.15
N ILE A 109 -4.02 -9.64 15.63
CA ILE A 109 -4.32 -9.80 14.19
C ILE A 109 -5.51 -8.89 13.81
N ARG A 110 -6.54 -8.81 14.66
CA ARG A 110 -7.69 -7.93 14.46
C ARG A 110 -7.27 -6.46 14.36
N GLU A 111 -6.45 -5.97 15.27
CA GLU A 111 -5.93 -4.58 15.22
C GLU A 111 -5.12 -4.34 13.95
N ASN A 112 -4.32 -5.32 13.53
CA ASN A 112 -3.59 -5.26 12.27
C ASN A 112 -4.50 -5.16 11.04
N ILE A 113 -5.68 -5.79 11.06
CA ILE A 113 -6.66 -5.72 9.96
C ILE A 113 -7.46 -4.41 10.02
N LEU A 114 -7.95 -4.03 11.20
CA LEU A 114 -8.78 -2.83 11.39
C LEU A 114 -7.99 -1.54 11.16
N PHE A 115 -6.72 -1.51 11.58
CA PHE A 115 -5.80 -0.38 11.38
C PHE A 115 -6.42 0.98 11.76
N GLY A 116 -7.02 1.05 12.94
CA GLY A 116 -7.67 2.25 13.47
C GLY A 116 -9.13 2.47 13.01
N LYS A 117 -9.67 1.65 12.10
CA LYS A 117 -11.09 1.67 11.75
C LYS A 117 -11.95 1.02 12.84
N VAL A 118 -13.22 1.41 12.88
CA VAL A 118 -14.23 0.82 13.77
C VAL A 118 -14.46 -0.64 13.41
N TYR A 119 -14.59 -1.50 14.41
CA TYR A 119 -14.94 -2.90 14.21
C TYR A 119 -16.43 -3.04 13.86
N GLU A 120 -16.68 -3.46 12.63
CA GLU A 120 -18.00 -3.85 12.12
C GLU A 120 -17.99 -5.36 11.83
N GLU A 121 -18.69 -6.13 12.67
CA GLU A 121 -18.65 -7.60 12.68
C GLU A 121 -18.96 -8.23 11.31
N ALA A 122 -20.04 -7.80 10.66
CA ALA A 122 -20.46 -8.34 9.36
C ALA A 122 -19.38 -8.11 8.28
N LYS A 123 -18.91 -6.86 8.15
CA LYS A 123 -17.84 -6.48 7.21
C LYS A 123 -16.55 -7.24 7.52
N TYR A 124 -16.20 -7.35 8.79
CA TYR A 124 -14.98 -8.03 9.23
C TYR A 124 -15.01 -9.51 8.86
N ASN A 125 -16.11 -10.21 9.18
CA ASN A 125 -16.29 -11.62 8.84
C ASN A 125 -16.26 -11.85 7.32
N ASP A 126 -16.84 -10.95 6.53
CA ASP A 126 -16.74 -11.01 5.06
C ASP A 126 -15.31 -10.84 4.57
N VAL A 127 -14.54 -9.89 5.13
CA VAL A 127 -13.13 -9.68 4.79
C VAL A 127 -12.27 -10.89 5.16
N ILE A 128 -12.46 -11.47 6.35
CA ILE A 128 -11.75 -12.69 6.77
C ILE A 128 -11.98 -13.82 5.76
N ARG A 129 -13.22 -14.01 5.31
CA ARG A 129 -13.58 -15.02 4.32
C ARG A 129 -12.97 -14.72 2.95
N MET A 130 -13.08 -13.49 2.45
CA MET A 130 -12.56 -13.07 1.14
C MET A 130 -11.04 -13.22 1.06
N CYS A 131 -10.34 -12.93 2.15
CA CYS A 131 -8.88 -13.09 2.24
C CYS A 131 -8.44 -14.50 2.60
N ALA A 132 -9.35 -15.46 2.74
CA ALA A 132 -9.07 -16.84 3.15
C ALA A 132 -8.32 -16.97 4.49
N LEU A 133 -8.56 -16.04 5.42
CA LEU A 133 -7.92 -16.02 6.74
C LEU A 133 -8.56 -17.00 7.75
N ASP A 134 -9.75 -17.54 7.48
CA ASP A 134 -10.45 -18.46 8.40
C ASP A 134 -9.56 -19.63 8.87
N LYS A 135 -8.79 -20.20 7.94
CA LYS A 135 -7.90 -21.34 8.22
C LYS A 135 -6.65 -20.93 8.97
N ASP A 136 -6.18 -19.70 8.78
CA ASP A 136 -5.03 -19.16 9.51
C ASP A 136 -5.42 -18.87 10.96
N LEU A 137 -6.54 -18.18 11.16
CA LEU A 137 -7.00 -17.80 12.50
C LEU A 137 -7.24 -19.02 13.39
N LYS A 138 -7.79 -20.10 12.83
CA LYS A 138 -8.01 -21.38 13.55
C LYS A 138 -6.73 -22.06 14.05
N GLN A 139 -5.56 -21.67 13.57
CA GLN A 139 -4.27 -22.21 14.06
C GLN A 139 -3.83 -21.55 15.38
N PHE A 140 -4.41 -20.40 15.74
CA PHE A 140 -4.08 -19.70 16.97
C PHE A 140 -5.13 -19.93 18.05
N SER A 141 -4.68 -20.07 19.30
CA SER A 141 -5.54 -20.31 20.46
C SER A 141 -6.59 -19.22 20.67
N ASN A 142 -6.24 -17.97 20.35
CA ASN A 142 -7.09 -16.79 20.54
C ASN A 142 -7.63 -16.23 19.22
N LEU A 143 -7.61 -17.03 18.13
CA LEU A 143 -8.09 -16.61 16.81
C LEU A 143 -7.49 -15.26 16.38
N ASP A 144 -8.31 -14.26 16.06
CA ASP A 144 -7.88 -12.94 15.62
C ASP A 144 -7.46 -11.98 16.75
N GLU A 145 -7.74 -12.33 18.01
CA GLU A 145 -7.23 -11.63 19.19
C GLU A 145 -5.81 -12.08 19.59
N THR A 146 -5.22 -12.97 18.80
CA THR A 146 -3.83 -13.40 18.99
C THR A 146 -2.88 -12.23 18.82
N LEU A 147 -2.07 -11.98 19.85
CA LEU A 147 -1.04 -10.96 19.82
C LEU A 147 0.12 -11.37 18.89
N VAL A 148 0.45 -10.50 17.95
CA VAL A 148 1.60 -10.61 17.06
C VAL A 148 2.65 -9.60 17.51
N GLY A 149 3.79 -10.11 18.02
CA GLY A 149 4.92 -9.29 18.48
C GLY A 149 5.78 -8.74 17.34
N ASP A 150 6.97 -8.22 17.66
CA ASP A 150 7.82 -7.44 16.74
C ASP A 150 7.88 -8.02 15.31
N ARG A 151 7.23 -7.31 14.39
CA ARG A 151 7.15 -7.62 12.95
C ARG A 151 6.46 -8.94 12.59
N GLY A 152 5.60 -9.45 13.47
CA GLY A 152 4.82 -10.67 13.26
C GLY A 152 5.71 -11.90 13.06
N HIS A 153 6.78 -12.05 13.83
CA HIS A 153 7.69 -13.22 13.72
C HIS A 153 6.96 -14.57 13.86
N SER A 154 5.83 -14.59 14.57
CA SER A 154 4.97 -15.78 14.70
C SER A 154 4.12 -16.10 13.46
N LEU A 155 4.14 -15.25 12.43
CA LEU A 155 3.37 -15.41 11.19
C LEU A 155 4.26 -15.85 10.03
N SER A 156 3.76 -16.78 9.23
CA SER A 156 4.35 -17.09 7.92
C SER A 156 4.23 -15.90 6.96
N GLY A 157 5.10 -15.82 5.95
CA GLY A 157 5.02 -14.75 4.94
C GLY A 157 3.64 -14.67 4.25
N GLY A 158 3.05 -15.83 3.93
CA GLY A 158 1.71 -15.88 3.34
C GLY A 158 0.61 -15.35 4.25
N GLN A 159 0.71 -15.57 5.56
CA GLN A 159 -0.22 -15.00 6.55
C GLN A 159 -0.07 -13.48 6.62
N LYS A 160 1.15 -12.97 6.61
CA LYS A 160 1.40 -11.51 6.60
C LYS A 160 0.77 -10.86 5.38
N VAL A 161 0.97 -11.45 4.19
CA VAL A 161 0.37 -10.96 2.93
C VAL A 161 -1.16 -10.97 3.00
N ARG A 162 -1.79 -12.04 3.50
CA ARG A 162 -3.27 -12.09 3.64
C ARG A 162 -3.80 -11.10 4.67
N ILE A 163 -3.08 -10.85 5.76
CA ILE A 163 -3.43 -9.81 6.73
C ILE A 163 -3.31 -8.42 6.10
N GLY A 164 -2.25 -8.15 5.33
CA GLY A 164 -2.10 -6.91 4.57
C GLY A 164 -3.21 -6.70 3.55
N LEU A 165 -3.60 -7.76 2.83
CA LEU A 165 -4.74 -7.72 1.91
C LEU A 165 -6.05 -7.46 2.66
N ALA A 166 -6.29 -8.14 3.79
CA ALA A 166 -7.47 -7.90 4.62
C ALA A 166 -7.54 -6.46 5.11
N ARG A 167 -6.41 -5.90 5.54
CA ARG A 167 -6.29 -4.48 5.92
C ARG A 167 -6.69 -3.55 4.77
N ALA A 168 -6.18 -3.81 3.57
CA ALA A 168 -6.53 -3.02 2.39
C ALA A 168 -8.01 -3.11 2.05
N ILE A 169 -8.61 -4.31 2.04
CA ILE A 169 -10.04 -4.47 1.74
C ILE A 169 -10.89 -3.80 2.82
N TYR A 170 -10.52 -3.91 4.09
CA TYR A 170 -11.27 -3.32 5.20
C TYR A 170 -11.27 -1.79 5.17
N SER A 171 -10.22 -1.16 4.63
CA SER A 171 -10.11 0.30 4.54
C SER A 171 -11.11 0.95 3.58
N ASP A 172 -11.76 0.15 2.71
CA ASP A 172 -12.78 0.57 1.75
C ASP A 172 -12.31 1.74 0.87
N ALA A 173 -11.26 1.46 0.09
CA ALA A 173 -10.58 2.40 -0.77
C ALA A 173 -11.14 2.37 -2.20
N ASP A 174 -10.80 3.39 -2.99
CA ASP A 174 -11.26 3.53 -4.37
C ASP A 174 -10.29 2.85 -5.36
N ILE A 175 -9.01 2.80 -5.01
CA ILE A 175 -7.92 2.23 -5.81
C ILE A 175 -7.14 1.23 -4.94
N TYR A 176 -6.91 0.03 -5.47
CA TYR A 176 -6.11 -1.01 -4.82
C TYR A 176 -4.85 -1.26 -5.64
N LEU A 177 -3.69 -1.09 -5.01
CA LEU A 177 -2.36 -1.28 -5.63
C LEU A 177 -1.62 -2.47 -5.02
#